data_AF-A0A3C1DAL7-F1
#
_entry.id   AF-A0A3C1DAL7-F1
#
_cell.length_a   1.000
_cell.length_b   1.000
_cell.length_c   1.000
_cell.angle_alpha   90.00
_cell.angle_beta   90.00
_cell.angle_gamma   90.00
#
_symmetry.space_group_name_H-M   'P 1'
#
loop_
_entity.id
_entity.type
_entity.pdbx_description
1 polymer ?
#
loop_
_entity_poly.entity_id
_entity_poly.type
_entity_poly.pdbx_seq_one_letter_code
_entity_poly.pdbx_strand_id
1 'polypeptide(L)'
;MAYEEEKKMLHVAYDALNGCCFGGELQKPALCVGDDTVMPHGVFAHYSPDIPMWVLPHAMKDAVESGDCGEVDPETGLLTGIQLAAGDCICLNADALPTGTRGGKPRFYWMCEELLHEMVHQHCQVNGIDECDPETQWHNERFRDEAEAHGLRSSFFEDMNGWQRTEFADETVAELYAALPADLRKALLNKKMREYHVNRGAVFAD
;
A
#
# COMPACT_ATOMS: atom_id res chain seq x y z
N MET A 1 20.31 -3.47 -6.55
CA MET A 1 19.37 -4.25 -5.72
C MET A 1 18.05 -4.29 -6.48
N ALA A 2 17.26 -5.36 -6.38
CA ALA A 2 15.99 -5.42 -7.08
C ALA A 2 15.04 -4.32 -6.56
N TYR A 3 14.16 -3.80 -7.43
CA TYR A 3 13.06 -2.88 -7.07
C TYR A 3 13.41 -1.50 -6.48
N GLU A 4 14.65 -1.05 -6.59
CA GLU A 4 15.09 0.27 -6.07
C GLU A 4 14.34 1.46 -6.67
N GLU A 5 13.92 1.35 -7.93
CA GLU A 5 13.13 2.40 -8.58
C GLU A 5 11.70 2.39 -8.04
N GLU A 6 11.07 1.22 -7.96
CA GLU A 6 9.74 1.06 -7.37
C GLU A 6 9.67 1.54 -5.92
N LYS A 7 10.68 1.25 -5.10
CA LYS A 7 10.76 1.75 -3.72
C LYS A 7 10.76 3.28 -3.68
N LYS A 8 11.56 3.94 -4.52
CA LYS A 8 11.58 5.42 -4.60
C LYS A 8 10.22 5.98 -5.03
N MET A 9 9.59 5.35 -6.02
CA MET A 9 8.26 5.73 -6.48
C MET A 9 7.22 5.55 -5.35
N LEU A 10 7.34 4.49 -4.56
CA LEU A 10 6.45 4.18 -3.44
C LEU A 10 6.55 5.24 -2.32
N HIS A 11 7.76 5.71 -1.99
CA HIS A 11 7.94 6.80 -1.03
C HIS A 11 7.24 8.09 -1.47
N VAL A 12 7.35 8.45 -2.75
CA VAL A 12 6.70 9.66 -3.29
C VAL A 12 5.18 9.47 -3.36
N ALA A 13 4.71 8.28 -3.74
CA ALA A 13 3.30 7.95 -3.76
C ALA A 13 2.68 8.00 -2.35
N TYR A 14 3.38 7.50 -1.33
CA TYR A 14 2.93 7.55 0.06
C TYR A 14 2.72 8.99 0.53
N ASP A 15 3.69 9.88 0.28
CA ASP A 15 3.56 11.28 0.68
C ASP A 15 2.39 11.98 -0.02
N ALA A 16 2.21 11.71 -1.32
CA ALA A 16 1.11 12.26 -2.09
C ALA A 16 -0.26 11.76 -1.59
N LEU A 17 -0.39 10.44 -1.39
CA LEU A 17 -1.61 9.80 -0.88
C LEU A 17 -1.92 10.23 0.55
N ASN A 18 -0.91 10.32 1.42
CA ASN A 18 -1.10 10.79 2.79
C ASN A 18 -1.65 12.22 2.78
N GLY A 19 -1.09 13.09 1.92
CA GLY A 19 -1.55 14.46 1.75
C GLY A 19 -3.00 14.58 1.25
N CYS A 20 -3.37 13.87 0.18
CA CYS A 20 -4.71 14.01 -0.42
C CYS A 20 -5.80 13.16 0.28
N CYS A 21 -5.47 11.97 0.77
CA CYS A 21 -6.45 11.04 1.34
C CYS A 21 -6.55 11.10 2.86
N PHE A 22 -5.49 11.49 3.57
CA PHE A 22 -5.41 11.44 5.03
C PHE A 22 -5.00 12.78 5.67
N GLY A 23 -5.00 13.87 4.90
CA GLY A 23 -4.64 15.21 5.41
C GLY A 23 -3.18 15.34 5.90
N GLY A 24 -2.32 14.37 5.58
CA GLY A 24 -0.93 14.31 6.05
C GLY A 24 -0.76 13.80 7.49
N GLU A 25 -1.79 13.18 8.07
CA GLU A 25 -1.79 12.79 9.48
C GLU A 25 -1.05 11.47 9.76
N LEU A 26 -0.89 10.60 8.76
CA LEU A 26 -0.21 9.31 8.95
C LEU A 26 1.30 9.49 9.09
N GLN A 27 1.89 8.85 10.08
CA GLN A 27 3.34 8.75 10.20
C GLN A 27 3.86 7.76 9.16
N LYS A 28 4.84 8.17 8.35
CA LYS A 28 5.38 7.31 7.30
C LYS A 28 5.97 6.00 7.87
N PRO A 29 5.48 4.83 7.44
CA PRO A 29 6.01 3.53 7.84
C PRO A 29 7.29 3.19 7.06
N ALA A 30 7.92 2.06 7.42
CA ALA A 30 8.90 1.43 6.53
C ALA A 30 8.18 0.93 5.25
N LEU A 31 8.70 1.25 4.07
CA LEU A 31 8.09 0.92 2.79
C LEU A 31 8.98 -0.08 2.02
N CYS A 32 8.39 -1.20 1.62
CA CYS A 32 9.13 -2.29 0.98
C CYS A 32 8.44 -2.75 -0.31
N VAL A 33 9.25 -3.19 -1.28
CA VAL A 33 8.79 -3.87 -2.49
C VAL A 33 9.68 -5.10 -2.67
N GLY A 34 9.07 -6.28 -2.82
CA GLY A 34 9.80 -7.53 -2.95
C GLY A 34 8.98 -8.64 -3.60
N ASP A 35 9.67 -9.67 -4.07
CA ASP A 35 9.05 -10.87 -4.64
C ASP A 35 8.71 -11.84 -3.51
N ASP A 36 7.45 -12.21 -3.38
CA ASP A 36 7.06 -13.23 -2.41
C ASP A 36 5.84 -14.02 -2.92
N THR A 37 6.07 -15.24 -3.39
CA THR A 37 5.02 -16.12 -3.93
C THR A 37 3.92 -16.47 -2.93
N VAL A 38 4.13 -16.23 -1.63
CA VAL A 38 3.13 -16.50 -0.58
C VAL A 38 2.50 -15.23 0.02
N MET A 39 2.96 -14.04 -0.38
CA MET A 39 2.39 -12.76 0.09
C MET A 39 1.19 -12.33 -0.77
N PRO A 40 0.13 -11.76 -0.17
CA PRO A 40 -0.89 -11.02 -0.92
C PRO A 40 -0.30 -9.83 -1.69
N HIS A 41 -1.12 -9.10 -2.45
CA HIS A 41 -0.65 -7.97 -3.28
C HIS A 41 0.08 -6.88 -2.47
N GLY A 42 -0.39 -6.62 -1.25
CA GLY A 42 0.20 -5.73 -0.26
C GLY A 42 -0.02 -6.27 1.16
N VAL A 43 0.73 -5.75 2.12
CA VAL A 43 0.49 -5.99 3.54
C VAL A 43 0.93 -4.80 4.38
N PHE A 44 0.04 -4.34 5.25
CA PHE A 44 0.35 -3.51 6.40
C PHE A 44 0.63 -4.38 7.63
N ALA A 45 1.67 -4.04 8.39
CA ALA A 45 1.96 -4.67 9.67
C ALA A 45 2.46 -3.64 10.67
N HIS A 46 1.88 -3.66 11.87
CA HIS A 46 2.48 -3.00 13.04
C HIS A 46 3.46 -3.96 13.71
N TYR A 47 4.75 -3.66 13.64
CA TYR A 47 5.77 -4.45 14.31
C TYR A 47 5.94 -4.00 15.76
N SER A 48 5.82 -4.95 16.68
CA SER A 48 6.31 -4.81 18.05
C SER A 48 7.60 -5.65 18.20
N PRO A 49 8.62 -5.17 18.93
CA PRO A 49 9.84 -5.93 19.20
C PRO A 49 9.61 -7.29 19.90
N ASP A 50 8.40 -7.53 20.43
CA ASP A 50 7.99 -8.81 21.01
C ASP A 50 7.51 -9.84 19.97
N ILE A 51 7.39 -9.47 18.68
CA ILE A 51 6.94 -10.35 17.60
C ILE A 51 8.16 -11.04 16.94
N PRO A 52 8.22 -12.40 16.93
CA PRO A 52 9.33 -13.11 16.32
C PRO A 52 9.40 -12.94 14.80
N MET A 53 10.61 -12.72 14.26
CA MET A 53 10.87 -12.48 12.83
C MET A 53 10.37 -13.59 11.88
N TRP A 54 10.23 -14.83 12.34
CA TRP A 54 9.71 -15.93 11.52
C TRP A 54 8.22 -15.84 11.21
N VAL A 55 7.48 -14.98 11.92
CA VAL A 55 6.07 -14.64 11.65
C VAL A 55 5.95 -13.62 10.51
N LEU A 56 7.04 -12.92 10.17
CA LEU A 56 7.03 -11.90 9.11
C LEU A 56 7.09 -12.53 7.70
N PRO A 57 6.43 -11.94 6.69
CA PRO A 57 6.57 -12.31 5.27
C PRO A 57 8.03 -12.27 4.81
N HIS A 58 8.42 -13.05 3.79
CA HIS A 58 9.81 -13.08 3.31
C HIS A 58 10.25 -11.73 2.76
N ALA A 59 9.38 -11.01 2.05
CA ALA A 59 9.67 -9.65 1.57
C ALA A 59 10.02 -8.67 2.70
N MET A 60 9.44 -8.86 3.90
CA MET A 60 9.77 -8.07 5.08
C MET A 60 11.12 -8.48 5.67
N LYS A 61 11.49 -9.76 5.61
CA LYS A 61 12.82 -10.26 6.00
C LYS A 61 13.93 -9.74 5.07
N ASP A 62 13.67 -9.64 3.76
CA ASP A 62 14.64 -9.10 2.81
C ASP A 62 14.85 -7.59 2.95
N ALA A 63 13.79 -6.84 3.24
CA ALA A 63 13.87 -5.41 3.56
C ALA A 63 14.67 -5.16 4.85
N VAL A 64 14.54 -6.09 5.80
CA VAL A 64 15.28 -6.12 7.05
C VAL A 64 16.76 -6.40 6.74
N GLU A 65 17.07 -7.52 6.08
CA GLU A 65 18.44 -7.93 5.77
C GLU A 65 19.20 -6.95 4.85
N SER A 66 18.49 -6.21 3.99
CA SER A 66 19.07 -5.17 3.13
C SER A 66 19.35 -3.84 3.86
N GLY A 67 18.99 -3.73 5.14
CA GLY A 67 19.21 -2.53 5.96
C GLY A 67 18.16 -1.42 5.73
N ASP A 68 17.12 -1.68 4.95
CA ASP A 68 16.01 -0.75 4.71
C ASP A 68 14.99 -0.73 5.87
N CYS A 69 14.92 -1.80 6.68
CA CYS A 69 14.24 -1.80 7.98
C CYS A 69 15.09 -2.32 9.17
N GLY A 70 16.41 -2.41 9.01
CA GLY A 70 17.41 -2.45 10.09
C GLY A 70 18.36 -3.63 10.02
N GLU A 71 19.56 -3.52 10.61
CA GLU A 71 20.49 -4.67 10.66
C GLU A 71 19.88 -5.85 11.47
N VAL A 72 20.33 -7.09 11.25
CA VAL A 72 19.87 -8.30 11.96
C VAL A 72 20.97 -8.82 12.88
N ASP A 73 20.63 -9.10 14.13
CA ASP A 73 21.45 -9.79 15.12
C ASP A 73 21.74 -11.22 14.64
N PRO A 74 23.01 -11.56 14.38
CA PRO A 74 23.38 -12.83 13.78
C PRO A 74 23.33 -14.01 14.76
N GLU A 75 23.20 -13.80 16.07
CA GLU A 75 23.09 -14.88 17.07
C GLU A 75 21.63 -15.26 17.36
N THR A 76 20.73 -14.28 17.33
CA THR A 76 19.33 -14.44 17.72
C THR A 76 18.36 -14.45 16.53
N GLY A 77 18.78 -13.93 15.37
CA GLY A 77 17.90 -13.69 14.24
C GLY A 77 16.86 -12.60 14.55
N LEU A 78 17.20 -11.64 15.39
CA LEU A 78 16.34 -10.49 15.71
C LEU A 78 16.85 -9.25 14.98
N LEU A 79 15.97 -8.34 14.60
CA LEU A 79 16.36 -7.03 14.07
C LEU A 79 17.12 -6.20 15.11
N THR A 80 18.36 -5.82 14.81
CA THR A 80 19.20 -4.92 15.62
C THR A 80 19.88 -3.88 14.74
N GLY A 81 19.19 -2.85 14.24
CA GLY A 81 19.91 -1.76 13.55
C GLY A 81 19.11 -0.72 12.78
N ILE A 82 17.78 -0.78 12.77
CA ILE A 82 16.96 0.42 12.66
C ILE A 82 16.26 0.56 14.01
N GLN A 83 15.95 1.80 14.34
CA GLN A 83 15.03 2.21 15.37
C GLN A 83 13.64 1.55 15.21
N LEU A 84 13.53 0.22 15.31
CA LEU A 84 12.30 -0.48 15.65
C LEU A 84 12.11 -0.36 17.17
N ALA A 85 12.02 0.88 17.65
CA ALA A 85 10.92 1.14 18.57
C ALA A 85 9.65 0.75 17.79
N ALA A 86 8.68 0.07 18.41
CA ALA A 86 7.46 -0.39 17.75
C ALA A 86 7.00 0.53 16.59
N GLY A 87 6.78 -0.03 15.40
CA GLY A 87 6.67 0.78 14.18
C GLY A 87 5.94 0.07 13.05
N ASP A 88 5.32 0.88 12.20
CA ASP A 88 4.50 0.43 11.09
C ASP A 88 5.35 0.09 9.85
N CYS A 89 4.90 -0.89 9.06
CA CYS A 89 5.48 -1.27 7.78
C CYS A 89 4.38 -1.52 6.73
N ILE A 90 4.64 -1.13 5.48
CA ILE A 90 3.86 -1.51 4.31
C ILE A 90 4.78 -2.19 3.30
N CYS A 91 4.43 -3.39 2.86
CA CYS A 91 5.16 -4.15 1.84
C CYS A 91 4.26 -4.43 0.64
N LEU A 92 4.73 -4.18 -0.58
CA LEU A 92 4.04 -4.56 -1.82
C LEU A 92 4.72 -5.76 -2.49
N ASN A 93 3.92 -6.69 -3.00
CA ASN A 93 4.39 -7.89 -3.70
C ASN A 93 4.64 -7.60 -5.18
N ALA A 94 5.91 -7.57 -5.57
CA ALA A 94 6.30 -7.29 -6.95
C ALA A 94 5.84 -8.36 -7.96
N ASP A 95 5.71 -9.63 -7.54
CA ASP A 95 5.19 -10.74 -8.36
C ASP A 95 3.68 -10.65 -8.60
N ALA A 96 2.95 -10.09 -7.63
CA ALA A 96 1.51 -9.87 -7.76
C ALA A 96 1.19 -8.66 -8.64
N LEU A 97 2.11 -7.69 -8.69
CA LEU A 97 2.00 -6.53 -9.55
C LEU A 97 2.25 -6.91 -11.02
N PRO A 98 1.42 -6.44 -11.97
CA PRO A 98 1.61 -6.78 -13.36
C PRO A 98 2.93 -6.21 -13.90
N THR A 99 3.64 -7.01 -14.71
CA THR A 99 4.87 -6.60 -15.42
C THR A 99 4.60 -5.64 -16.59
N GLY A 100 3.34 -5.23 -16.78
CA GLY A 100 2.87 -4.33 -17.83
C GLY A 100 1.49 -3.77 -17.48
N THR A 101 0.63 -3.53 -18.47
CA THR A 101 -0.75 -3.09 -18.21
C THR A 101 -1.70 -4.26 -18.05
N ARG A 102 -2.32 -4.43 -16.87
CA ARG A 102 -3.43 -5.38 -16.66
C ARG A 102 -4.74 -4.62 -16.59
N GLY A 103 -5.72 -5.00 -17.41
CA GLY A 103 -6.99 -4.24 -17.57
C GLY A 103 -6.82 -2.85 -18.21
N GLY A 104 -5.59 -2.44 -18.54
CA GLY A 104 -5.26 -1.07 -18.98
C GLY A 104 -4.64 -0.20 -17.89
N LYS A 105 -4.61 -0.65 -16.62
CA LYS A 105 -3.94 0.04 -15.52
C LYS A 105 -2.41 -0.12 -15.61
N PRO A 106 -1.61 0.97 -15.63
CA PRO A 106 -0.14 0.92 -15.52
C PRO A 106 0.34 0.27 -14.22
N ARG A 107 1.57 -0.27 -14.20
CA ARG A 107 2.16 -0.86 -12.98
C ARG A 107 2.17 0.10 -11.80
N PHE A 108 2.59 1.36 -12.01
CA PHE A 108 2.60 2.35 -10.94
C PHE A 108 1.20 2.72 -10.43
N TYR A 109 0.18 2.68 -11.30
CA TYR A 109 -1.21 2.82 -10.87
C TYR A 109 -1.60 1.70 -9.90
N TRP A 110 -1.27 0.45 -10.22
CA TRP A 110 -1.51 -0.70 -9.32
C TRP A 110 -0.78 -0.50 -7.99
N MET A 111 0.49 -0.10 -8.02
CA MET A 111 1.25 0.17 -6.79
C MET A 111 0.57 1.21 -5.91
N CYS A 112 0.07 2.31 -6.49
CA CYS A 112 -0.60 3.35 -5.71
C CYS A 112 -1.95 2.87 -5.13
N GLU A 113 -2.68 2.04 -5.88
CA GLU A 113 -3.99 1.51 -5.44
C GLU A 113 -3.83 0.53 -4.28
N GLU A 114 -2.88 -0.40 -4.38
CA GLU A 114 -2.52 -1.34 -3.31
C GLU A 114 -1.89 -0.59 -2.11
N LEU A 115 -1.05 0.43 -2.36
CA LEU A 115 -0.52 1.27 -1.28
C LEU A 115 -1.64 1.97 -0.51
N LEU A 116 -2.62 2.57 -1.20
CA LEU A 116 -3.74 3.23 -0.52
C LEU A 116 -4.57 2.22 0.29
N HIS A 117 -4.75 1.00 -0.19
CA HIS A 117 -5.39 -0.08 0.57
C HIS A 117 -4.67 -0.33 1.90
N GLU A 118 -3.35 -0.51 1.87
CA GLU A 118 -2.57 -0.73 3.10
C GLU A 118 -2.49 0.51 4.00
N MET A 119 -2.59 1.72 3.44
CA MET A 119 -2.69 2.95 4.24
C MET A 119 -4.02 3.06 4.99
N VAL A 120 -5.12 2.46 4.48
CA VAL A 120 -6.39 2.36 5.22
C VAL A 120 -6.19 1.49 6.47
N HIS A 121 -5.48 0.35 6.35
CA HIS A 121 -5.12 -0.47 7.51
C HIS A 121 -4.26 0.32 8.52
N GLN A 122 -3.30 1.11 8.04
CA GLN A 122 -2.53 2.00 8.91
C GLN A 122 -3.43 3.00 9.65
N HIS A 123 -4.37 3.64 8.95
CA HIS A 123 -5.31 4.57 9.56
C HIS A 123 -6.18 3.90 10.62
N CYS A 124 -6.72 2.71 10.31
CA CYS A 124 -7.52 1.93 11.25
C CYS A 124 -6.74 1.60 12.52
N GLN A 125 -5.50 1.14 12.39
CA GLN A 125 -4.61 0.83 13.50
C GLN A 125 -4.35 2.04 14.40
N VAL A 126 -4.02 3.21 13.80
CA VAL A 126 -3.74 4.45 14.56
C VAL A 126 -4.98 4.96 15.31
N ASN A 127 -6.17 4.73 14.76
CA ASN A 127 -7.45 5.20 15.32
C ASN A 127 -8.20 4.14 16.14
N GLY A 128 -7.65 2.93 16.29
CA GLY A 128 -8.27 1.84 17.04
C GLY A 128 -9.57 1.32 16.42
N ILE A 129 -9.66 1.36 15.09
CA ILE A 129 -10.78 0.83 14.32
C ILE A 129 -10.50 -0.65 14.04
N ASP A 130 -11.45 -1.52 14.39
CA ASP A 130 -11.37 -2.96 14.15
C ASP A 130 -12.05 -3.29 12.82
N GLU A 131 -11.25 -3.31 11.76
CA GLU A 131 -11.64 -3.36 10.34
C GLU A 131 -11.65 -4.79 9.76
N CYS A 132 -11.16 -5.76 10.51
CA CYS A 132 -11.18 -7.16 10.15
C CYS A 132 -12.08 -7.97 11.09
N ASP A 133 -12.59 -9.10 10.61
CA ASP A 133 -13.27 -10.07 11.47
C ASP A 133 -12.22 -10.81 12.32
N PRO A 134 -12.42 -10.95 13.64
CA PRO A 134 -11.39 -11.50 14.54
C PRO A 134 -11.13 -13.00 14.32
N GLU A 135 -12.08 -13.75 13.78
CA GLU A 135 -11.94 -15.20 13.54
C GLU A 135 -11.36 -15.50 12.17
N THR A 136 -11.77 -14.73 11.16
CA THR A 136 -11.45 -15.00 9.74
C THR A 136 -10.41 -14.06 9.15
N GLN A 137 -10.15 -12.93 9.81
CA GLN A 137 -9.28 -11.83 9.33
C GLN A 137 -9.77 -11.19 8.03
N TRP A 138 -11.07 -11.31 7.71
CA TRP A 138 -11.66 -10.73 6.50
C TRP A 138 -12.12 -9.30 6.74
N HIS A 139 -12.02 -8.46 5.70
CA HIS A 139 -12.48 -7.07 5.74
C HIS A 139 -13.98 -6.97 6.03
N ASN A 140 -14.32 -6.32 7.15
CA ASN A 140 -15.70 -6.11 7.59
C ASN A 140 -16.27 -4.79 7.02
N GLU A 141 -17.50 -4.42 7.40
CA GLU A 141 -18.13 -3.18 6.90
C GLU A 141 -17.40 -1.89 7.31
N ARG A 142 -16.66 -1.91 8.43
CA ARG A 142 -15.86 -0.74 8.84
C ARG A 142 -14.69 -0.54 7.89
N PHE A 143 -14.04 -1.62 7.43
CA PHE A 143 -13.02 -1.48 6.40
C PHE A 143 -13.58 -0.80 5.14
N ARG A 144 -14.78 -1.18 4.68
CA ARG A 144 -15.45 -0.51 3.56
C ARG A 144 -15.61 0.98 3.85
N ASP A 145 -16.16 1.32 5.01
CA ASP A 145 -16.47 2.72 5.36
C ASP A 145 -15.20 3.57 5.38
N GLU A 146 -14.10 3.06 5.96
CA GLU A 146 -12.81 3.75 5.97
C GLU A 146 -12.17 3.80 4.57
N ALA A 147 -12.20 2.71 3.81
CA ALA A 147 -11.69 2.70 2.44
C ALA A 147 -12.43 3.74 1.56
N GLU A 148 -13.74 3.82 1.67
CA GLU A 148 -14.56 4.78 0.93
C GLU A 148 -14.34 6.23 1.40
N ALA A 149 -14.19 6.44 2.71
CA ALA A 149 -13.86 7.77 3.27
C ALA A 149 -12.48 8.28 2.79
N HIS A 150 -11.54 7.37 2.53
CA HIS A 150 -10.17 7.69 2.13
C HIS A 150 -9.89 7.51 0.63
N GLY A 151 -10.93 7.52 -0.19
CA GLY A 151 -10.78 7.67 -1.64
C GLY A 151 -10.64 6.37 -2.43
N LEU A 152 -11.01 5.23 -1.84
CA LEU A 152 -11.25 3.98 -2.55
C LEU A 152 -12.75 3.77 -2.78
N ARG A 153 -13.07 2.79 -3.61
CA ARG A 153 -14.39 2.15 -3.71
C ARG A 153 -14.18 0.71 -3.30
N SER A 154 -14.95 0.24 -2.33
CA SER A 154 -14.88 -1.15 -1.92
C SER A 154 -16.10 -1.93 -2.41
N SER A 155 -15.89 -3.14 -2.89
CA SER A 155 -16.95 -4.03 -3.33
C SER A 155 -16.92 -5.34 -2.57
N PHE A 156 -18.09 -5.78 -2.10
CA PHE A 156 -18.26 -7.04 -1.40
C PHE A 156 -18.09 -8.21 -2.37
N PHE A 157 -17.30 -9.21 -1.98
CA PHE A 157 -17.12 -10.44 -2.74
C PHE A 157 -17.49 -11.65 -1.88
N GLU A 158 -18.63 -12.27 -2.18
CA GLU A 158 -19.09 -13.48 -1.48
C GLU A 158 -18.10 -14.63 -1.59
N ASP A 159 -17.50 -14.83 -2.76
CA ASP A 159 -16.61 -15.98 -3.06
C ASP A 159 -15.15 -15.80 -2.59
N MET A 160 -14.71 -14.56 -2.35
CA MET A 160 -13.34 -14.27 -1.92
C MET A 160 -13.27 -13.71 -0.51
N ASN A 161 -14.41 -13.56 0.16
CA ASN A 161 -14.55 -13.23 1.57
C ASN A 161 -14.40 -11.74 1.96
N GLY A 162 -15.52 -11.00 1.99
CA GLY A 162 -15.61 -9.66 2.60
C GLY A 162 -15.41 -8.48 1.64
N TRP A 163 -15.19 -7.29 2.20
CA TRP A 163 -15.07 -6.00 1.50
C TRP A 163 -13.65 -5.74 0.93
N GLN A 164 -13.08 -6.74 0.27
CA GLN A 164 -11.64 -6.75 -0.07
C GLN A 164 -11.29 -6.10 -1.42
N ARG A 165 -12.25 -6.02 -2.36
CA ARG A 165 -11.94 -5.54 -3.70
C ARG A 165 -12.05 -4.03 -3.72
N THR A 166 -10.89 -3.38 -3.61
CA THR A 166 -10.74 -1.94 -3.67
C THR A 166 -10.33 -1.46 -5.06
N GLU A 167 -10.88 -0.33 -5.48
CA GLU A 167 -10.44 0.43 -6.66
C GLU A 167 -10.40 1.90 -6.31
N PHE A 168 -9.51 2.71 -6.90
CA PHE A 168 -9.56 4.16 -6.67
C PHE A 168 -10.94 4.75 -7.01
N ALA A 169 -11.40 5.69 -6.18
CA ALA A 169 -12.42 6.64 -6.60
C ALA A 169 -11.84 7.55 -7.71
N ASP A 170 -12.72 8.05 -8.59
CA ASP A 170 -12.28 8.76 -9.79
C ASP A 170 -11.62 10.11 -9.44
N GLU A 171 -12.12 10.76 -8.38
CA GLU A 171 -11.60 12.00 -7.80
C GLU A 171 -10.20 11.80 -7.21
N THR A 172 -9.98 10.71 -6.45
CA THR A 172 -8.69 10.37 -5.85
C THR A 172 -7.58 10.29 -6.88
N VAL A 173 -7.87 9.73 -8.06
CA VAL A 173 -6.89 9.65 -9.14
C VAL A 173 -6.49 11.03 -9.66
N ALA A 174 -7.44 11.97 -9.73
CA ALA A 174 -7.15 13.35 -10.14
C ALA A 174 -6.32 14.09 -9.09
N GLU A 175 -6.64 13.92 -7.80
CA GLU A 175 -5.90 14.52 -6.70
C GLU A 175 -4.47 13.97 -6.59
N LEU A 176 -4.32 12.64 -6.67
CA LEU A 176 -3.01 11.99 -6.71
C LEU A 176 -2.20 12.48 -7.92
N TYR A 177 -2.83 12.57 -9.11
CA TYR A 177 -2.16 13.11 -10.29
C TYR A 177 -1.64 14.52 -10.07
N ALA A 178 -2.43 15.41 -9.43
CA ALA A 178 -2.00 16.76 -9.12
C ALA A 178 -0.84 16.80 -8.11
N ALA A 179 -0.85 15.92 -7.11
CA ALA A 179 0.16 15.84 -6.06
C ALA A 179 1.51 15.25 -6.52
N LEU A 180 1.50 14.41 -7.57
CA LEU A 180 2.72 13.76 -8.06
C LEU A 180 3.60 14.68 -8.92
N PRO A 181 4.93 14.43 -8.96
CA PRO A 181 5.82 15.08 -9.92
C PRO A 181 5.55 14.62 -11.36
N ALA A 182 5.97 15.44 -12.34
CA ALA A 182 5.56 15.29 -13.74
C ALA A 182 5.96 13.97 -14.42
N ASP A 183 7.07 13.37 -13.99
CA ASP A 183 7.52 12.04 -14.42
C ASP A 183 6.60 10.94 -13.90
N LEU A 184 6.24 10.98 -12.61
CA LEU A 184 5.34 10.00 -12.00
C LEU A 184 3.88 10.16 -12.44
N ARG A 185 3.44 11.36 -12.80
CA ARG A 185 2.14 11.59 -13.47
C ARG A 185 1.98 10.75 -14.74
N LYS A 186 3.04 10.64 -15.54
CA LYS A 186 3.05 9.83 -16.77
C LYS A 186 3.09 8.34 -16.49
N ALA A 187 3.75 7.94 -15.39
CA ALA A 187 3.75 6.55 -14.93
C ALA A 187 2.39 6.14 -14.36
N LEU A 188 1.67 7.06 -13.71
CA LEU A 188 0.36 6.82 -13.09
C LEU A 188 -0.72 6.60 -14.15
N LEU A 189 -0.82 7.50 -15.13
CA LEU A 189 -1.92 7.48 -16.10
C LEU A 189 -1.42 7.39 -17.54
N ASN A 190 -1.82 6.32 -18.21
CA ASN A 190 -1.83 6.27 -19.66
C ASN A 190 -3.12 6.92 -20.21
N LYS A 191 -3.15 7.14 -21.54
CA LYS A 191 -4.30 7.75 -22.23
C LYS A 191 -5.62 7.03 -21.92
N LYS A 192 -5.62 5.70 -21.94
CA LYS A 192 -6.82 4.89 -21.70
C LYS A 192 -7.37 5.08 -20.29
N MET A 193 -6.50 5.08 -19.27
CA MET A 193 -6.92 5.29 -17.87
C MET A 193 -7.37 6.72 -17.63
N ARG A 194 -6.69 7.71 -18.24
CA ARG A 194 -7.14 9.11 -18.15
C ARG A 194 -8.56 9.26 -18.73
N GLU A 195 -8.81 8.70 -19.91
CA GLU A 195 -10.14 8.70 -20.53
C GLU A 195 -11.17 7.96 -19.67
N TYR A 196 -10.79 6.84 -19.05
CA TYR A 196 -11.65 6.07 -18.15
C TYR A 196 -12.16 6.93 -16.98
N HIS A 197 -11.27 7.63 -16.27
CA HIS A 197 -11.67 8.47 -15.14
C HIS A 197 -12.40 9.76 -15.58
N VAL A 198 -11.98 10.38 -16.69
CA VAL A 198 -12.68 11.56 -17.25
C VAL A 198 -14.12 11.22 -17.64
N ASN A 199 -14.36 10.07 -18.27
CA ASN A 199 -15.71 9.62 -18.62
C ASN A 199 -16.60 9.35 -17.39
N ARG A 200 -15.99 9.19 -16.21
CA ARG A 200 -16.67 9.00 -14.93
C ARG A 200 -16.75 10.29 -14.09
N GLY A 201 -16.27 11.42 -14.62
CA GLY A 201 -16.41 12.74 -14.01
C GLY A 201 -15.12 13.34 -13.44
N ALA A 202 -14.00 12.62 -13.45
CA ALA A 202 -12.73 13.16 -12.94
C ALA A 202 -12.23 14.36 -13.77
N VAL A 203 -11.70 15.38 -13.09
CA VAL A 203 -11.13 16.58 -13.71
C VAL A 203 -9.65 16.65 -13.36
N PHE A 204 -8.79 16.52 -14.37
CA PHE A 204 -7.35 16.64 -14.21
C PHE A 204 -6.90 18.07 -14.50
N ALA A 205 -6.19 18.70 -13.55
CA ALA A 205 -5.46 19.93 -13.82
C ALA A 205 -4.22 19.63 -14.66
N ASP A 206 -4.06 20.33 -15.79
CA ASP A 206 -2.88 20.23 -16.66
C ASP A 206 -1.68 21.02 -16.12
#